data_AF-A0A353ZXL9-F1
#
_entry.id   AF-A0A353ZXL9-F1
#
_cell.length_a   1.000
_cell.length_b   1.000
_cell.length_c   1.000
_cell.angle_alpha   90.00
_cell.angle_beta   90.00
_cell.angle_gamma   90.00
#
_symmetry.space_group_name_H-M   'P 1'
#
loop_
_entity.id
_entity.type
_entity.pdbx_description
1 polymer ?
#
loop_
_entity_poly.entity_id
_entity_poly.type
_entity_poly.pdbx_seq_one_letter_code
_entity_poly.pdbx_strand_id
1 'polypeptide(L)'
;AMTLPRWKTSEIVHASLTQDAARPHFLAPVDLQVIKACGVTFVDSMIERVIEERCGGDASRAAEMRELVGRALGGSISSIRPGSPAAAEAKKVLIAEGLWS
;
A
#
# COMPACT_ATOMS: atom_id res chain seq x y z
N ALA A 1 2.45 -21.31 -4.23
CA ALA A 1 2.02 -21.26 -5.64
C ALA A 1 0.97 -20.16 -5.76
N MET A 2 1.19 -19.16 -6.61
CA MET A 2 0.18 -18.11 -6.84
C MET A 2 -0.91 -18.70 -7.73
N THR A 3 -2.05 -19.01 -7.13
CA THR A 3 -3.23 -19.50 -7.85
C THR A 3 -3.65 -18.46 -8.88
N LEU A 4 -3.89 -18.87 -10.12
CA LEU A 4 -4.43 -17.98 -11.15
C LEU A 4 -5.69 -17.28 -10.59
N PRO A 5 -5.83 -15.96 -10.75
CA PRO A 5 -6.99 -15.26 -10.25
C PRO A 5 -8.25 -15.83 -10.91
N ARG A 6 -9.15 -16.34 -10.06
CA ARG A 6 -10.39 -17.01 -10.47
C ARG A 6 -11.34 -16.08 -11.24
N TRP A 7 -11.19 -14.76 -11.08
CA TRP A 7 -12.02 -13.74 -11.72
C TRP A 7 -11.19 -12.53 -12.16
N LYS A 8 -11.65 -11.83 -13.20
CA LYS A 8 -11.11 -10.53 -13.59
C LYS A 8 -11.91 -9.39 -12.96
N THR A 9 -11.23 -8.38 -12.44
CA THR A 9 -11.89 -7.21 -11.82
C THR A 9 -12.85 -6.50 -12.76
N SER A 10 -12.49 -6.36 -14.05
CA SER A 10 -13.36 -5.74 -15.05
C SER A 10 -14.69 -6.48 -15.25
N GLU A 11 -14.68 -7.82 -15.16
CA GLU A 11 -15.87 -8.65 -15.29
C GLU A 11 -16.80 -8.47 -14.08
N ILE A 12 -16.23 -8.41 -12.87
CA ILE A 12 -16.98 -8.16 -11.63
C ILE A 12 -17.58 -6.75 -11.61
N VAL A 13 -16.80 -5.74 -12.02
CA VAL A 13 -17.28 -4.34 -12.12
C VAL A 13 -18.44 -4.25 -13.10
N HIS A 14 -18.32 -4.85 -14.28
CA HIS A 14 -19.38 -4.83 -15.27
C HIS A 14 -20.65 -5.52 -14.75
N ALA A 15 -20.56 -6.71 -14.17
CA ALA A 15 -21.70 -7.41 -13.59
C ALA A 15 -22.38 -6.61 -12.45
N SER A 16 -21.57 -5.88 -11.66
CA SER A 16 -22.09 -5.01 -10.59
C SER A 16 -22.85 -3.81 -11.14
N LEU A 17 -22.34 -3.16 -12.20
CA LEU A 17 -22.99 -2.02 -12.84
C LEU A 17 -24.27 -2.40 -13.58
N THR A 18 -24.32 -3.60 -14.16
CA THR A 18 -25.51 -4.12 -14.85
C THR A 18 -26.48 -4.84 -13.92
N GLN A 19 -26.20 -4.90 -12.61
CA GLN A 19 -26.98 -5.63 -11.60
C GLN A 19 -27.27 -7.10 -11.99
N ASP A 20 -26.29 -7.75 -12.61
CA ASP A 20 -26.41 -9.11 -13.10
C ASP A 20 -26.15 -10.12 -11.97
N ALA A 21 -27.23 -10.60 -11.36
CA ALA A 21 -27.17 -11.55 -10.25
C ALA A 21 -26.66 -12.95 -10.64
N ALA A 22 -26.58 -13.28 -11.94
CA ALA A 22 -26.09 -14.57 -12.41
C ALA A 22 -24.56 -14.64 -12.54
N ARG A 23 -23.86 -13.50 -12.41
CA ARG A 23 -22.40 -13.40 -12.42
C ARG A 23 -21.86 -12.86 -11.09
N PRO A 24 -20.60 -13.15 -10.74
CA PRO A 24 -19.95 -12.54 -9.58
C PRO A 24 -20.03 -11.01 -9.65
N HIS A 25 -20.57 -10.37 -8.61
CA HIS A 25 -20.76 -8.93 -8.50
C HIS A 25 -20.50 -8.47 -7.06
N PHE A 26 -20.30 -7.17 -6.86
CA PHE A 26 -20.16 -6.58 -5.53
C PHE A 26 -21.51 -6.50 -4.83
N LEU A 27 -21.58 -7.01 -3.60
CA LEU A 27 -22.74 -6.82 -2.73
C LEU A 27 -22.61 -5.47 -2.03
N ALA A 28 -23.65 -4.65 -2.12
CA ALA A 28 -23.69 -3.37 -1.41
C ALA A 28 -23.97 -3.59 0.09
N PRO A 29 -23.37 -2.77 0.99
CA PRO A 29 -22.34 -1.77 0.71
C PRO A 29 -20.95 -2.41 0.67
N VAL A 30 -20.24 -2.28 -0.46
CA VAL A 30 -18.80 -2.61 -0.50
C VAL A 30 -18.01 -1.35 -0.20
N ASP A 31 -17.08 -1.43 0.75
CA ASP A 31 -16.17 -0.31 1.01
C ASP A 31 -15.10 -0.25 -0.09
N LEU A 32 -15.34 0.61 -1.08
CA LEU A 32 -14.40 0.87 -2.17
C LEU A 32 -13.11 1.56 -1.69
N GLN A 33 -13.09 2.14 -0.48
CA GLN A 33 -11.88 2.74 0.09
C GLN A 33 -10.81 1.69 0.38
N VAL A 34 -11.19 0.49 0.82
CA VAL A 34 -10.23 -0.60 1.06
C VAL A 34 -9.60 -1.05 -0.25
N ILE A 35 -10.40 -1.18 -1.33
CA ILE A 35 -9.89 -1.53 -2.67
C ILE A 35 -8.97 -0.43 -3.22
N LYS A 36 -9.31 0.84 -2.99
CA LYS A 36 -8.47 1.98 -3.35
C LYS A 36 -7.18 2.06 -2.52
N ALA A 37 -7.24 1.71 -1.24
CA ALA A 37 -6.08 1.63 -0.34
C ALA A 37 -5.15 0.46 -0.70
N CYS A 38 -5.67 -0.63 -1.26
CA CYS A 38 -4.82 -1.66 -1.90
C CYS A 38 -4.03 -1.12 -3.10
N GLY A 39 -4.41 0.04 -3.65
CA GLY A 39 -3.74 0.76 -4.72
C GLY A 39 -2.86 1.93 -4.27
N VAL A 40 -2.42 1.99 -3.00
CA VAL A 40 -1.36 2.93 -2.58
C VAL A 40 -0.12 2.65 -3.43
N THR A 41 0.05 3.50 -4.44
CA THR A 41 0.93 3.28 -5.60
C THR A 41 2.20 4.12 -5.55
N PHE A 42 2.46 4.77 -4.42
CA PHE A 42 3.70 5.49 -4.17
C PHE A 42 4.17 5.09 -2.78
N VAL A 43 5.16 4.19 -2.74
CA VAL A 43 5.83 3.77 -1.50
C VAL A 43 6.31 4.99 -0.72
N ASP A 44 6.74 6.04 -1.42
CA ASP A 44 7.08 7.34 -0.86
C ASP A 44 5.92 7.97 -0.08
N SER A 45 4.73 8.09 -0.68
CA SER A 45 3.57 8.67 0.01
C SER A 45 3.11 7.82 1.20
N MET A 46 3.34 6.51 1.13
CA MET A 46 3.04 5.62 2.26
C MET A 46 4.03 5.79 3.40
N ILE A 47 5.33 5.81 3.09
CA ILE A 47 6.39 6.01 4.06
C ILE A 47 6.26 7.40 4.70
N GLU A 48 6.00 8.44 3.90
CA GLU A 48 5.77 9.80 4.42
C GLU A 48 4.57 9.87 5.36
N ARG A 49 3.49 9.12 5.08
CA ARG A 49 2.36 8.99 6.02
C ARG A 49 2.73 8.32 7.33
N VAL A 50 3.50 7.23 7.27
CA VAL A 50 3.99 6.54 8.48
C VAL A 50 4.88 7.47 9.30
N ILE A 51 5.75 8.24 8.64
CA ILE A 51 6.61 9.24 9.29
C ILE A 51 5.75 10.32 9.96
N GLU A 52 4.77 10.88 9.24
CA GLU A 52 3.85 11.89 9.77
C GLU A 52 3.12 11.37 11.03
N GLU A 53 2.54 10.18 10.96
CA GLU A 53 1.77 9.57 12.04
C GLU A 53 2.63 9.33 13.30
N ARG A 54 3.89 8.92 13.13
CA ARG A 54 4.82 8.67 14.25
C ARG A 54 5.38 9.96 14.85
N CYS A 55 5.55 11.00 14.05
CA CYS A 55 6.15 12.26 14.47
C CYS A 55 5.11 13.26 14.99
N GLY A 56 3.83 13.11 14.64
CA GLY A 56 2.76 13.99 15.10
C GLY A 56 2.96 15.45 14.68
N GLY A 57 3.58 15.67 13.52
CA GLY A 57 3.91 16.99 12.99
C GLY A 57 5.25 17.59 13.48
N ASP A 58 6.01 16.89 14.33
CA ASP A 58 7.35 17.32 14.73
C ASP A 58 8.36 17.14 13.59
N ALA A 59 8.88 18.27 13.08
CA ALA A 59 9.79 18.30 11.95
C ALA A 59 11.17 17.67 12.25
N SER A 60 11.69 17.79 13.48
CA SER A 60 13.01 17.23 13.82
C SER A 60 12.92 15.70 13.91
N ARG A 61 11.89 15.19 14.59
CA ARG A 61 11.59 13.77 14.66
C ARG A 61 11.31 13.18 13.28
N ALA A 62 10.63 13.94 12.40
CA ALA A 62 10.40 13.52 11.03
C ALA A 62 11.69 13.41 10.21
N ALA A 63 12.65 14.31 10.43
CA ALA A 63 13.96 14.24 9.79
C ALA A 63 14.76 13.02 10.27
N GLU A 64 14.81 12.77 11.58
CA GLU A 64 15.46 11.58 12.16
C GLU A 64 14.86 10.28 11.63
N MET A 65 13.53 10.21 11.53
CA MET A 65 12.82 9.06 10.96
C MET A 65 13.11 8.87 9.47
N ARG A 66 13.16 9.94 8.67
CA ARG A 66 13.55 9.85 7.25
C ARG A 66 14.95 9.28 7.09
N GLU A 67 15.89 9.70 7.94
CA GLU A 67 17.25 9.13 7.90
C GLU A 67 17.29 7.66 8.30
N LEU A 68 16.57 7.28 9.37
CA LEU A 68 16.47 5.88 9.81
C LEU A 68 15.93 5.00 8.68
N VAL A 69 14.83 5.43 8.07
CA VAL A 69 14.20 4.73 6.95
C VAL A 69 15.13 4.72 5.73
N GLY A 70 15.80 5.83 5.39
CA GLY A 70 16.77 5.86 4.28
C GLY A 70 17.95 4.90 4.48
N ARG A 71 18.50 4.80 5.70
CA ARG A 71 19.56 3.84 6.03
C ARG A 71 19.11 2.39 5.91
N ALA A 72 17.91 2.09 6.43
CA ALA A 72 17.28 0.77 6.32
C ALA A 72 17.08 0.32 4.85
N LEU A 73 16.89 1.27 3.95
CA LEU A 73 16.58 1.02 2.54
C LEU A 73 17.79 1.11 1.61
N GLY A 74 18.98 1.39 2.15
CA GLY A 74 20.22 1.48 1.38
C GLY A 74 20.32 2.72 0.48
N GLY A 75 19.58 3.80 0.77
CA GLY A 75 19.61 5.03 -0.03
C GLY A 75 18.40 5.93 0.14
N SER A 76 18.13 6.75 -0.89
CA SER A 76 16.98 7.66 -0.89
C SER A 76 15.67 6.93 -1.14
N ILE A 77 14.70 7.14 -0.25
CA ILE A 77 13.30 6.67 -0.36
C ILE A 77 12.73 6.98 -1.76
N SER A 78 13.03 8.16 -2.29
CA SER A 78 12.55 8.68 -3.58
C SER A 78 12.89 7.83 -4.82
N SER A 79 13.70 6.79 -4.67
CA SER A 79 14.12 5.90 -5.76
C SER A 79 13.39 4.56 -5.78
N ILE A 80 12.50 4.30 -4.81
CA ILE A 80 11.88 2.99 -4.64
C ILE A 80 10.70 2.81 -5.59
N ARG A 81 10.83 1.82 -6.49
CA ARG A 81 9.77 1.47 -7.43
C ARG A 81 8.73 0.53 -6.79
N PRO A 82 7.41 0.80 -6.92
CA PRO A 82 6.36 -0.12 -6.46
C PRO A 82 6.49 -1.52 -7.06
N GLY A 83 6.25 -2.55 -6.23
CA GLY A 83 6.34 -3.96 -6.64
C GLY A 83 7.76 -4.48 -6.90
N SER A 84 8.79 -3.65 -6.73
CA SER A 84 10.18 -4.07 -6.86
C SER A 84 10.66 -4.88 -5.64
N PRO A 85 11.76 -5.64 -5.77
CA PRO A 85 12.41 -6.29 -4.62
C PRO A 85 12.78 -5.30 -3.51
N ALA A 86 13.23 -4.10 -3.87
CA ALA A 86 13.56 -3.03 -2.90
C ALA A 86 12.33 -2.58 -2.10
N ALA A 87 11.15 -2.48 -2.74
CA ALA A 87 9.90 -2.17 -2.04
C ALA A 87 9.47 -3.30 -1.08
N ALA A 88 9.72 -4.55 -1.43
CA ALA A 88 9.45 -5.68 -0.56
C ALA A 88 10.39 -5.70 0.66
N GLU A 89 11.66 -5.38 0.46
CA GLU A 89 12.63 -5.27 1.56
C GLU A 89 12.31 -4.10 2.48
N ALA A 90 11.88 -2.97 1.90
CA ALA A 90 11.43 -1.81 2.67
C ALA A 90 10.30 -2.15 3.63
N LYS A 91 9.30 -2.87 3.13
CA LYS A 91 8.18 -3.33 3.94
C LYS A 91 8.65 -4.21 5.10
N LYS A 92 9.61 -5.12 4.88
CA LYS A 92 10.11 -5.99 5.96
C LYS A 92 10.78 -5.20 7.08
N VAL A 93 11.63 -4.24 6.73
CA VAL A 93 12.32 -3.43 7.74
C VAL A 93 11.31 -2.59 8.54
N LEU A 94 10.35 -1.96 7.86
CA LEU A 94 9.30 -1.18 8.53
C LEU A 94 8.45 -2.04 9.48
N ILE A 95 8.17 -3.30 9.13
CA ILE A 95 7.48 -4.24 10.01
C ILE A 95 8.37 -4.63 11.20
N ALA A 96 9.65 -4.94 10.96
CA ALA A 96 10.59 -5.35 12.01
C ALA A 96 10.80 -4.26 13.07
N GLU A 97 10.84 -3.00 12.65
CA GLU A 97 10.94 -1.82 13.53
C GLU A 97 9.59 -1.44 14.18
N GLY A 98 8.52 -2.20 13.95
CA GLY A 98 7.19 -1.93 14.49
C GLY A 98 6.55 -0.65 13.94
N LEU A 99 7.08 -0.11 12.84
CA LEU A 99 6.60 1.10 12.19
C LEU A 99 5.36 0.82 11.34
N TRP A 100 5.17 -0.43 10.89
CA TRP A 100 4.06 -0.89 10.06
C TRP A 100 3.54 -2.25 10.56
N SER A 101 2.21 -2.43 10.65
CA SER A 101 1.52 -3.71 10.91
C SER A 101 1.41 -4.67 9.72
#